data_AF-A0A3D4XVQ1-F1
#
_entry.id   AF-A0A3D4XVQ1-F1
#
_cell.length_a   1.000
_cell.length_b   1.000
_cell.length_c   1.000
_cell.angle_alpha   90.00
_cell.angle_beta   90.00
_cell.angle_gamma   90.00
#
_symmetry.space_group_name_H-M   'P 1'
#
loop_
_entity.id
_entity.type
_entity.pdbx_description
1 polymer ?
#
loop_
_entity_poly.entity_id
_entity_poly.type
_entity_poly.pdbx_seq_one_letter_code
_entity_poly.pdbx_strand_id
1 'polypeptide(L)'
;MNGTLTSGSAIFNSGSTTLTGLTTLSDARLQGVTTLSETNLVDTLTSTGEIYQAGLMTLSNTKLIGTTSNTGTITSSGTIFNSGATTLTGLTTLSGTKLSGTLTSTGEIYQAGLMTLSNASLLGTLNVNGATTMTGALTVNTTAANNVPVTKAGTGLWIVRGVVESNGTKGRGEGYSSLRDAQGKYSVTFTNAFGVSPVVVLTAERYADGAPQCFARLRACATTGFTAWLLDENAVNQDSAFCFIAIGPS
;
A
#
# COMPACT_ATOMS: atom_id res chain seq x y z
N MET A 1 -1.70 -33.88 37.89
CA MET A 1 -0.43 -34.43 38.41
C MET A 1 0.50 -33.24 38.59
N ASN A 2 0.96 -32.93 39.81
CA ASN A 2 1.95 -31.88 40.03
C ASN A 2 3.34 -32.52 40.02
N GLY A 3 4.12 -32.28 38.98
CA GLY A 3 5.47 -32.82 38.81
C GLY A 3 5.96 -32.68 37.37
N THR A 4 7.28 -32.64 37.18
CA THR A 4 7.92 -32.65 35.87
C THR A 4 7.68 -33.98 35.18
N LEU A 5 6.85 -34.00 34.13
CA LEU A 5 6.70 -35.16 33.25
C LEU A 5 7.68 -35.02 32.08
N THR A 6 8.72 -35.86 32.07
CA THR A 6 9.63 -36.01 30.93
C THR A 6 9.36 -37.36 30.28
N SER A 7 8.63 -37.40 29.16
CA SER A 7 8.44 -38.64 28.39
C SER A 7 9.35 -38.63 27.17
N GLY A 8 10.31 -39.56 27.11
CA GLY A 8 11.15 -39.79 25.93
C GLY A 8 10.48 -40.65 24.85
N SER A 9 9.15 -40.83 24.90
CA SER A 9 8.35 -41.57 23.93
C SER A 9 6.96 -40.94 23.77
N ALA A 10 6.34 -41.14 22.61
CA ALA A 10 5.07 -40.53 22.23
C ALA A 10 3.98 -40.70 23.32
N ILE A 11 3.53 -39.58 23.90
CA ILE A 11 2.35 -39.58 24.77
C ILE A 11 1.13 -39.66 23.86
N PHE A 12 0.39 -40.77 23.94
CA PHE A 12 -0.92 -40.92 23.31
C PHE A 12 -2.00 -40.68 24.37
N ASN A 13 -2.74 -39.61 24.21
CA ASN A 13 -3.92 -39.35 25.04
C ASN A 13 -5.16 -39.18 24.15
N SER A 14 -6.25 -39.85 24.53
CA SER A 14 -7.55 -39.84 23.83
C SER A 14 -8.67 -39.13 24.59
N GLY A 15 -8.37 -38.46 25.73
CA GLY A 15 -9.33 -37.69 26.53
C GLY A 15 -8.91 -36.24 26.77
N SER A 16 -9.69 -35.47 27.55
CA SER A 16 -9.23 -34.14 27.99
C SER A 16 -8.08 -34.28 28.97
N THR A 17 -7.00 -33.51 28.78
CA THR A 17 -5.83 -33.54 29.67
C THR A 17 -5.45 -32.14 30.12
N THR A 18 -5.14 -32.01 31.40
CA THR A 18 -4.56 -30.79 31.98
C THR A 18 -3.13 -31.10 32.44
N LEU A 19 -2.13 -30.47 31.82
CA LEU A 19 -0.74 -30.51 32.25
C LEU A 19 -0.38 -29.17 32.91
N THR A 20 0.06 -29.21 34.17
CA THR A 20 0.45 -28.04 34.95
C THR A 20 1.89 -28.18 35.45
N GLY A 21 2.68 -27.12 35.32
CA GLY A 21 4.09 -27.07 35.69
C GLY A 21 5.03 -27.43 34.54
N LEU A 22 6.32 -27.10 34.68
CA LEU A 22 7.34 -27.29 33.64
C LEU A 22 7.32 -28.71 33.06
N THR A 23 6.80 -28.83 31.84
CA THR A 23 6.66 -30.09 31.10
C THR A 23 7.39 -29.99 29.77
N THR A 24 8.18 -31.00 29.39
CA THR A 24 8.73 -31.12 28.04
C THR A 24 8.04 -32.25 27.30
N LEU A 25 7.37 -31.94 26.18
CA LEU A 25 6.77 -32.94 25.30
C LEU A 25 7.58 -33.03 24.00
N SER A 26 8.02 -34.23 23.63
CA SER A 26 8.57 -34.56 22.32
C SER A 26 7.80 -35.71 21.66
N ASP A 27 7.58 -35.63 20.34
CA ASP A 27 6.84 -36.61 19.53
C ASP A 27 5.46 -37.04 20.09
N ALA A 28 4.78 -36.14 20.82
CA ALA A 28 3.51 -36.44 21.43
C ALA A 28 2.33 -36.37 20.43
N ARG A 29 1.29 -37.17 20.67
CA ARG A 29 0.00 -37.10 19.95
C ARG A 29 -1.14 -36.83 20.93
N LEU A 30 -1.64 -35.60 20.91
CA LEU A 30 -2.73 -35.16 21.79
C LEU A 30 -4.05 -35.20 21.01
N GLN A 31 -5.03 -35.98 21.50
CA GLN A 31 -6.38 -36.03 20.95
C GLN A 31 -7.37 -35.56 22.03
N GLY A 32 -8.24 -34.59 21.71
CA GLY A 32 -9.19 -33.96 22.66
C GLY A 32 -8.78 -32.54 23.10
N VAL A 33 -9.55 -31.92 23.99
CA VAL A 33 -9.26 -30.59 24.56
C VAL A 33 -8.11 -30.72 25.58
N THR A 34 -6.96 -30.13 25.28
CA THR A 34 -5.79 -30.18 26.15
C THR A 34 -5.47 -28.78 26.70
N THR A 35 -5.38 -28.66 28.03
CA THR A 35 -4.88 -27.45 28.71
C THR A 35 -3.43 -27.65 29.12
N LEU A 36 -2.49 -26.87 28.58
CA LEU A 36 -1.10 -26.88 29.05
C LEU A 36 -0.74 -25.52 29.69
N SER A 37 -0.02 -25.57 30.80
CA SER A 37 0.53 -24.41 31.50
C SER A 37 2.01 -24.65 31.78
N GLU A 38 2.87 -23.71 31.40
CA GLU A 38 4.33 -23.78 31.56
C GLU A 38 4.94 -25.00 30.82
N THR A 39 4.82 -25.08 29.50
CA THR A 39 5.25 -26.27 28.73
C THR A 39 6.25 -25.90 27.63
N ASN A 40 7.35 -26.66 27.56
CA ASN A 40 8.29 -26.65 26.45
C ASN A 40 7.89 -27.75 25.45
N LEU A 41 7.52 -27.35 24.24
CA LEU A 41 7.23 -28.29 23.17
C LEU A 41 8.45 -28.36 22.24
N VAL A 42 9.06 -29.53 22.13
CA VAL A 42 10.26 -29.78 21.32
C VAL A 42 9.92 -30.89 20.32
N ASP A 43 10.39 -30.78 19.07
CA ASP A 43 10.11 -31.73 17.97
C ASP A 43 8.63 -31.77 17.51
N THR A 44 8.21 -32.88 16.87
CA THR A 44 6.92 -32.98 16.16
C THR A 44 5.77 -33.32 17.12
N LEU A 45 5.12 -32.31 17.71
CA LEU A 45 3.83 -32.50 18.40
C LEU A 45 2.68 -32.56 17.39
N THR A 46 2.00 -33.69 17.21
CA THR A 46 0.78 -33.77 16.38
C THR A 46 -0.48 -33.73 17.27
N SER A 47 -1.12 -32.56 17.40
CA SER A 47 -2.49 -32.48 17.95
C SER A 47 -3.51 -32.56 16.81
N THR A 48 -4.67 -33.19 17.06
CA THR A 48 -5.83 -33.15 16.15
C THR A 48 -7.08 -32.54 16.80
N GLY A 49 -6.94 -31.97 18.01
CA GLY A 49 -8.01 -31.32 18.78
C GLY A 49 -7.66 -29.87 19.15
N GLU A 50 -8.55 -29.20 19.88
CA GLU A 50 -8.30 -27.84 20.39
C GLU A 50 -7.26 -27.85 21.51
N ILE A 51 -6.24 -26.99 21.39
CA ILE A 51 -5.26 -26.75 22.46
C ILE A 51 -5.61 -25.40 23.11
N TYR A 52 -5.88 -25.41 24.41
CA TYR A 52 -6.11 -24.20 25.22
C TYR A 52 -4.92 -23.96 26.13
N GLN A 53 -4.25 -22.81 25.99
CA GLN A 53 -3.02 -22.53 26.74
C GLN A 53 -3.19 -21.35 27.68
N ALA A 54 -2.73 -21.52 28.91
CA ALA A 54 -2.60 -20.45 29.91
C ALA A 54 -1.15 -20.46 30.44
N GLY A 55 -0.48 -19.30 30.49
CA GLY A 55 0.92 -19.18 30.93
C GLY A 55 1.95 -19.16 29.78
N LEU A 56 3.24 -19.30 30.10
CA LEU A 56 4.35 -19.26 29.13
C LEU A 56 4.41 -20.56 28.30
N MET A 57 4.45 -20.42 26.97
CA MET A 57 4.73 -21.52 26.03
C MET A 57 5.98 -21.19 25.20
N THR A 58 6.91 -22.15 25.13
CA THR A 58 8.00 -22.14 24.15
C THR A 58 7.75 -23.23 23.12
N LEU A 59 7.66 -22.85 21.83
CA LEU A 59 7.59 -23.81 20.72
C LEU A 59 8.92 -23.80 19.95
N SER A 60 9.46 -25.00 19.67
CA SER A 60 10.62 -25.17 18.79
C SER A 60 10.42 -26.35 17.85
N ASN A 61 10.47 -26.10 16.53
CA ASN A 61 10.31 -27.11 15.46
C ASN A 61 8.98 -27.89 15.51
N THR A 62 7.88 -27.23 15.87
CA THR A 62 6.60 -27.88 16.16
C THR A 62 5.59 -27.77 15.00
N LYS A 63 4.83 -28.86 14.71
CA LYS A 63 3.76 -28.89 13.69
C LYS A 63 2.37 -29.06 14.32
N LEU A 64 1.60 -28.00 14.46
CA LEU A 64 0.24 -28.04 15.04
C LEU A 64 -0.83 -28.26 13.96
N ILE A 65 -1.73 -29.22 14.17
CA ILE A 65 -2.83 -29.55 13.23
C ILE A 65 -4.19 -29.38 13.93
N GLY A 66 -4.71 -28.14 14.01
CA GLY A 66 -6.01 -27.87 14.62
C GLY A 66 -6.17 -26.42 15.10
N THR A 67 -7.30 -26.10 15.74
CA THR A 67 -7.51 -24.78 16.35
C THR A 67 -6.62 -24.64 17.59
N THR A 68 -5.83 -23.57 17.65
CA THR A 68 -4.98 -23.27 18.83
C THR A 68 -5.41 -21.93 19.42
N SER A 69 -5.77 -21.93 20.70
CA SER A 69 -6.17 -20.74 21.45
C SER A 69 -5.20 -20.53 22.62
N ASN A 70 -4.45 -19.43 22.62
CA ASN A 70 -3.49 -19.12 23.67
C ASN A 70 -3.83 -17.79 24.37
N THR A 71 -3.91 -17.85 25.69
CA THR A 71 -4.20 -16.72 26.57
C THR A 71 -2.99 -16.14 27.32
N GLY A 72 -1.78 -16.68 27.09
CA GLY A 72 -0.51 -16.27 27.68
C GLY A 72 0.61 -15.97 26.64
N THR A 73 1.84 -15.74 27.12
CA THR A 73 2.99 -15.40 26.26
C THR A 73 3.47 -16.60 25.44
N ILE A 74 3.62 -16.42 24.12
CA ILE A 74 4.28 -17.39 23.23
C ILE A 74 5.66 -16.88 22.81
N THR A 75 6.68 -17.69 23.05
CA THR A 75 7.99 -17.55 22.42
C THR A 75 8.18 -18.69 21.41
N SER A 76 8.16 -18.37 20.12
CA SER A 76 8.39 -19.32 19.03
C SER A 76 9.82 -19.21 18.53
N SER A 77 10.53 -20.33 18.38
CA SER A 77 11.78 -20.45 17.64
C SER A 77 11.71 -21.59 16.61
N GLY A 78 12.44 -21.47 15.49
CA GLY A 78 12.41 -22.47 14.42
C GLY A 78 11.15 -22.45 13.54
N THR A 79 10.90 -23.52 12.78
CA THR A 79 9.74 -23.62 11.88
C THR A 79 8.50 -24.07 12.63
N ILE A 80 7.46 -23.23 12.65
CA ILE A 80 6.13 -23.60 13.12
C ILE A 80 5.17 -23.65 11.93
N PHE A 81 4.53 -24.80 11.77
CA PHE A 81 3.43 -24.98 10.83
C PHE A 81 2.13 -25.12 11.62
N ASN A 82 1.22 -24.15 11.48
CA ASN A 82 -0.16 -24.30 11.93
C ASN A 82 -1.10 -24.21 10.71
N SER A 83 -1.99 -25.19 10.56
CA SER A 83 -2.98 -25.26 9.48
C SER A 83 -4.42 -24.96 9.92
N GLY A 84 -4.62 -24.51 11.17
CA GLY A 84 -5.91 -24.08 11.72
C GLY A 84 -5.94 -22.59 12.08
N ALA A 85 -7.10 -22.10 12.53
CA ALA A 85 -7.21 -20.75 13.08
C ALA A 85 -6.32 -20.60 14.33
N THR A 86 -5.60 -19.48 14.43
CA THR A 86 -4.75 -19.17 15.58
C THR A 86 -5.23 -17.88 16.22
N THR A 87 -5.60 -17.96 17.50
CA THR A 87 -5.88 -16.77 18.32
C THR A 87 -4.75 -16.59 19.32
N LEU A 88 -4.07 -15.45 19.24
CA LEU A 88 -2.96 -15.09 20.12
C LEU A 88 -3.37 -13.84 20.91
N THR A 89 -3.39 -13.93 22.23
CA THR A 89 -3.64 -12.77 23.09
C THR A 89 -2.41 -12.48 23.94
N GLY A 90 -2.01 -11.20 24.02
CA GLY A 90 -0.77 -10.78 24.71
C GLY A 90 0.41 -10.60 23.75
N LEU A 91 1.62 -10.41 24.30
CA LEU A 91 2.85 -10.24 23.51
C LEU A 91 3.22 -11.55 22.81
N THR A 92 3.38 -11.50 21.48
CA THR A 92 3.81 -12.65 20.67
C THR A 92 5.01 -12.28 19.80
N THR A 93 6.09 -13.06 19.92
CA THR A 93 7.26 -12.98 19.04
C THR A 93 7.25 -14.15 18.07
N LEU A 94 7.13 -13.87 16.78
CA LEU A 94 7.14 -14.88 15.71
C LEU A 94 8.45 -14.78 14.92
N SER A 95 9.15 -15.90 14.80
CA SER A 95 10.40 -16.02 14.03
C SER A 95 10.39 -17.34 13.27
N GLY A 96 10.60 -17.30 11.95
CA GLY A 96 10.56 -18.50 11.09
C GLY A 96 9.19 -19.18 10.98
N THR A 97 8.12 -18.53 11.43
CA THR A 97 6.78 -19.10 11.56
C THR A 97 6.00 -19.00 10.23
N LYS A 98 5.39 -20.11 9.79
CA LYS A 98 4.44 -20.12 8.66
C LYS A 98 3.04 -20.45 9.18
N LEU A 99 2.18 -19.44 9.32
CA LEU A 99 0.77 -19.65 9.62
C LEU A 99 -0.02 -19.85 8.32
N SER A 100 -0.76 -20.95 8.23
CA SER A 100 -1.69 -21.22 7.13
C SER A 100 -3.11 -21.19 7.70
N GLY A 101 -3.72 -20.01 7.72
CA GLY A 101 -5.04 -19.78 8.33
C GLY A 101 -5.26 -18.31 8.70
N THR A 102 -6.38 -18.03 9.38
CA THR A 102 -6.66 -16.69 9.94
C THR A 102 -5.82 -16.48 11.21
N LEU A 103 -5.07 -15.38 11.28
CA LEU A 103 -4.39 -14.90 12.48
C LEU A 103 -5.23 -13.77 13.10
N THR A 104 -5.70 -13.98 14.33
CA THR A 104 -6.28 -12.90 15.15
C THR A 104 -5.34 -12.61 16.31
N SER A 105 -4.75 -11.42 16.33
CA SER A 105 -3.96 -10.90 17.46
C SER A 105 -4.65 -9.69 18.05
N THR A 106 -4.82 -9.68 19.37
CA THR A 106 -5.31 -8.50 20.12
C THR A 106 -4.17 -7.74 20.81
N GLY A 107 -2.92 -8.17 20.62
CA GLY A 107 -1.69 -7.55 21.13
C GLY A 107 -0.69 -7.22 20.02
N GLU A 108 0.50 -6.76 20.42
CA GLU A 108 1.60 -6.46 19.50
C GLU A 108 2.16 -7.74 18.86
N ILE A 109 2.37 -7.70 17.54
CA ILE A 109 3.08 -8.74 16.79
C ILE A 109 4.47 -8.21 16.45
N TYR A 110 5.51 -8.87 16.97
CA TYR A 110 6.89 -8.62 16.53
C TYR A 110 7.31 -9.70 15.52
N GLN A 111 7.60 -9.29 14.29
CA GLN A 111 8.12 -10.16 13.23
C GLN A 111 9.49 -9.65 12.77
N ALA A 112 10.51 -10.51 12.84
CA ALA A 112 11.79 -10.26 12.21
C ALA A 112 11.82 -10.89 10.80
N GLY A 113 12.33 -10.17 9.79
CA GLY A 113 12.50 -10.66 8.42
C GLY A 113 11.37 -10.27 7.46
N LEU A 114 11.24 -11.02 6.35
CA LEU A 114 10.22 -10.78 5.32
C LEU A 114 8.82 -11.13 5.86
N MET A 115 7.90 -10.18 5.74
CA MET A 115 6.49 -10.36 6.05
C MET A 115 5.66 -10.17 4.77
N THR A 116 4.83 -11.18 4.43
CA THR A 116 3.92 -11.12 3.27
C THR A 116 2.48 -11.04 3.77
N LEU A 117 1.82 -9.90 3.58
CA LEU A 117 0.40 -9.69 3.88
C LEU A 117 -0.40 -9.64 2.56
N SER A 118 -1.29 -10.60 2.36
CA SER A 118 -2.23 -10.61 1.23
C SER A 118 -3.63 -10.24 1.71
N ASN A 119 -4.28 -9.27 1.06
CA ASN A 119 -5.63 -8.79 1.41
C ASN A 119 -5.78 -8.34 2.88
N ALA A 120 -4.73 -7.78 3.47
CA ALA A 120 -4.74 -7.37 4.86
C ALA A 120 -5.32 -5.95 5.05
N SER A 121 -6.02 -5.74 6.16
CA SER A 121 -6.45 -4.43 6.64
C SER A 121 -5.74 -4.13 7.95
N LEU A 122 -5.15 -2.93 8.08
CA LEU A 122 -4.53 -2.46 9.32
C LEU A 122 -5.39 -1.35 9.91
N LEU A 123 -6.02 -1.62 11.06
CA LEU A 123 -6.96 -0.69 11.72
C LEU A 123 -6.26 0.32 12.65
N GLY A 124 -4.93 0.41 12.60
CA GLY A 124 -4.10 1.28 13.44
C GLY A 124 -3.00 2.00 12.67
N THR A 125 -1.95 2.45 13.37
CA THR A 125 -0.83 3.14 12.73
C THR A 125 0.12 2.16 12.04
N LEU A 126 0.41 2.42 10.77
CA LEU A 126 1.55 1.83 10.08
C LEU A 126 2.75 2.79 10.16
N ASN A 127 3.82 2.41 10.85
CA ASN A 127 5.08 3.15 10.83
C ASN A 127 6.06 2.48 9.85
N VAL A 128 6.52 3.21 8.84
CA VAL A 128 7.48 2.70 7.85
C VAL A 128 8.75 3.56 7.91
N ASN A 129 9.82 2.96 8.42
CA ASN A 129 11.15 3.57 8.44
C ASN A 129 11.96 3.04 7.24
N GLY A 130 11.92 3.75 6.12
CA GLY A 130 12.70 3.40 4.91
C GLY A 130 11.93 3.59 3.61
N ALA A 131 12.51 3.08 2.52
CA ALA A 131 11.89 3.14 1.20
C ALA A 131 10.70 2.16 1.10
N THR A 132 9.61 2.62 0.46
CA THR A 132 8.43 1.80 0.16
C THR A 132 8.22 1.75 -1.36
N THR A 133 8.04 0.54 -1.91
CA THR A 133 7.70 0.35 -3.33
C THR A 133 6.27 -0.16 -3.44
N MET A 134 5.42 0.55 -4.18
CA MET A 134 4.05 0.11 -4.50
C MET A 134 3.92 -0.07 -6.02
N THR A 135 3.49 -1.24 -6.46
CA THR A 135 3.25 -1.55 -7.88
C THR A 135 1.79 -1.35 -8.31
N GLY A 136 0.94 -0.86 -7.40
CA GLY A 136 -0.48 -0.56 -7.63
C GLY A 136 -0.89 0.81 -7.09
N ALA A 137 -2.19 1.12 -7.18
CA ALA A 137 -2.73 2.40 -6.72
C ALA A 137 -2.67 2.52 -5.19
N LEU A 138 -2.25 3.70 -4.72
CA LEU A 138 -2.33 4.11 -3.32
C LEU A 138 -3.53 5.06 -3.16
N THR A 139 -4.52 4.66 -2.35
CA THR A 139 -5.60 5.56 -1.93
C THR A 139 -5.36 5.98 -0.49
N VAL A 140 -5.04 7.26 -0.28
CA VAL A 140 -4.86 7.86 1.05
C VAL A 140 -6.09 8.69 1.36
N ASN A 141 -6.87 8.26 2.36
CA ASN A 141 -8.00 9.04 2.88
C ASN A 141 -7.61 9.58 4.27
N THR A 142 -6.89 10.70 4.30
CA THR A 142 -6.39 11.30 5.55
C THR A 142 -7.13 12.57 5.92
N THR A 143 -7.23 12.82 7.23
CA THR A 143 -7.34 14.18 7.80
C THR A 143 -5.97 14.48 8.40
N ALA A 144 -5.10 15.18 7.65
CA ALA A 144 -3.70 15.36 8.06
C ALA A 144 -3.60 16.30 9.28
N ALA A 145 -3.20 15.76 10.43
CA ALA A 145 -2.54 16.54 11.48
C ALA A 145 -1.04 16.54 11.15
N ASN A 146 -0.42 17.73 11.10
CA ASN A 146 1.03 18.00 10.93
C ASN A 146 1.49 18.60 9.58
N ASN A 147 0.72 19.54 9.02
CA ASN A 147 1.26 20.69 8.26
C ASN A 147 2.19 20.39 7.05
N VAL A 148 2.02 19.27 6.35
CA VAL A 148 2.54 19.04 4.98
C VAL A 148 1.33 18.91 4.05
N PRO A 149 1.08 19.86 3.12
CA PRO A 149 0.04 19.68 2.10
C PRO A 149 0.39 18.44 1.26
N VAL A 150 -0.53 17.55 0.90
CA VAL A 150 -1.55 17.84 -0.12
C VAL A 150 -2.93 17.36 0.31
N THR A 151 -3.65 18.20 1.03
CA THR A 151 -5.10 18.24 0.80
C THR A 151 -5.24 18.52 -0.69
N LYS A 152 -5.81 17.59 -1.46
CA LYS A 152 -6.47 17.92 -2.73
C LYS A 152 -7.20 19.23 -2.44
N ALA A 153 -6.78 20.38 -2.97
CA ALA A 153 -7.66 21.55 -2.97
C ALA A 153 -9.00 20.98 -3.42
N GLY A 154 -10.06 21.05 -2.61
CA GLY A 154 -11.18 20.08 -2.60
C GLY A 154 -11.85 19.78 -3.95
N THR A 155 -11.48 20.55 -4.96
CA THR A 155 -11.85 20.51 -6.36
C THR A 155 -10.95 19.63 -7.28
N GLY A 156 -9.85 19.04 -6.80
CA GLY A 156 -8.96 18.20 -7.62
C GLY A 156 -8.24 18.96 -8.73
N LEU A 157 -7.04 19.45 -8.50
CA LEU A 157 -6.32 20.17 -9.56
C LEU A 157 -5.86 19.20 -10.65
N TRP A 158 -6.29 19.45 -11.87
CA TRP A 158 -5.80 18.83 -13.08
C TRP A 158 -4.82 19.76 -13.80
N ILE A 159 -3.82 19.18 -14.45
CA ILE A 159 -2.81 19.91 -15.22
C ILE A 159 -2.74 19.30 -16.61
N VAL A 160 -2.94 20.12 -17.62
CA VAL A 160 -2.70 19.77 -19.03
C VAL A 160 -1.55 20.64 -19.52
N ARG A 161 -0.51 20.02 -20.08
CA ARG A 161 0.64 20.73 -20.65
C ARG A 161 0.93 20.22 -22.04
N GLY A 162 1.32 21.11 -22.93
CA GLY A 162 1.53 20.77 -24.33
C GLY A 162 2.43 21.73 -25.09
N VAL A 163 2.81 21.30 -26.28
CA VAL A 163 3.49 22.08 -27.31
C VAL A 163 2.68 21.96 -28.59
N VAL A 164 2.25 23.09 -29.14
CA VAL A 164 1.57 23.17 -30.43
C VAL A 164 2.59 23.63 -31.46
N GLU A 165 2.70 22.90 -32.56
CA GLU A 165 3.63 23.22 -33.65
C GLU A 165 3.12 24.41 -34.48
N SER A 166 4.02 25.05 -35.27
CA SER A 166 3.66 26.24 -36.07
C SER A 166 2.54 25.98 -37.09
N ASN A 167 2.41 24.75 -37.58
CA ASN A 167 1.34 24.32 -38.47
C ASN A 167 0.00 24.04 -37.74
N GLY A 168 -0.04 24.15 -36.42
CA GLY A 168 -1.20 23.91 -35.55
C GLY A 168 -1.39 22.48 -35.09
N THR A 169 -0.55 21.55 -35.54
CA THR A 169 -0.60 20.15 -35.09
C THR A 169 -0.12 20.02 -33.65
N LYS A 170 -0.64 19.00 -32.96
CA LYS A 170 -0.19 18.62 -31.62
C LYS A 170 1.27 18.15 -31.72
N GLY A 171 2.17 18.84 -31.04
CA GLY A 171 3.56 18.42 -30.85
C GLY A 171 3.66 17.49 -29.63
N ARG A 172 4.30 17.98 -28.55
CA ARG A 172 4.52 17.21 -27.31
C ARG A 172 3.38 17.40 -26.30
N GLY A 173 3.22 16.45 -25.38
CA GLY A 173 2.24 16.49 -24.29
C GLY A 173 0.97 15.69 -24.58
N GLU A 174 0.09 15.55 -23.58
CA GLU A 174 -1.13 14.73 -23.65
C GLU A 174 -2.34 15.46 -23.05
N GLY A 175 -3.54 14.97 -23.34
CA GLY A 175 -4.79 15.51 -22.79
C GLY A 175 -5.37 16.70 -23.56
N TYR A 176 -4.93 16.93 -24.79
CA TYR A 176 -5.45 17.97 -25.67
C TYR A 176 -5.30 17.62 -27.16
N SER A 177 -6.06 18.33 -27.99
CA SER A 177 -5.86 18.47 -29.43
C SER A 177 -5.67 19.95 -29.78
N SER A 178 -5.08 20.24 -30.94
CA SER A 178 -4.87 21.60 -31.41
C SER A 178 -5.19 21.73 -32.89
N LEU A 179 -5.56 22.94 -33.28
CA LEU A 179 -5.86 23.32 -34.66
C LEU A 179 -5.31 24.73 -34.92
N ARG A 180 -4.78 24.95 -36.12
CA ARG A 180 -4.51 26.29 -36.65
C ARG A 180 -5.75 26.79 -37.39
N ASP A 181 -6.40 27.80 -36.84
CA ASP A 181 -7.62 28.39 -37.40
C ASP A 181 -7.31 29.38 -38.52
N ALA A 182 -6.22 30.14 -38.35
CA ALA A 182 -5.68 31.10 -39.31
C ALA A 182 -4.20 31.36 -39.00
N GLN A 183 -3.53 32.19 -39.81
CA GLN A 183 -2.16 32.60 -39.53
C GLN A 183 -2.03 33.20 -38.13
N GLY A 184 -1.12 32.64 -37.34
CA GLY A 184 -0.85 32.98 -35.95
C GLY A 184 -2.03 32.81 -35.00
N LYS A 185 -3.08 32.07 -35.37
CA LYS A 185 -4.26 31.83 -34.52
C LYS A 185 -4.52 30.35 -34.37
N TYR A 186 -4.57 29.90 -33.12
CA TYR A 186 -4.68 28.50 -32.77
C TYR A 186 -5.79 28.27 -31.75
N SER A 187 -6.48 27.15 -31.91
CA SER A 187 -7.42 26.62 -30.93
C SER A 187 -6.84 25.37 -30.31
N VAL A 188 -6.89 25.28 -28.97
CA VAL A 188 -6.53 24.10 -28.20
C VAL A 188 -7.78 23.59 -27.49
N THR A 189 -8.08 22.31 -27.65
CA THR A 189 -9.22 21.65 -27.01
C THR A 189 -8.71 20.60 -26.04
N PHE A 190 -9.14 20.64 -24.79
CA PHE A 190 -8.80 19.63 -23.79
C PHE A 190 -9.61 18.36 -24.01
N THR A 191 -9.00 17.19 -23.81
CA THR A 191 -9.68 15.89 -23.98
C THR A 191 -10.82 15.71 -23.00
N ASN A 192 -10.67 16.21 -21.78
CA ASN A 192 -11.77 16.37 -20.83
C ASN A 192 -11.90 17.86 -20.48
N ALA A 193 -13.08 18.30 -20.10
CA ALA A 193 -13.28 19.66 -19.59
C ALA A 193 -12.75 19.79 -18.15
N PHE A 194 -12.20 20.95 -17.81
CA PHE A 194 -12.01 21.37 -16.42
C PHE A 194 -13.37 21.72 -15.79
N GLY A 195 -13.50 21.59 -14.47
CA GLY A 195 -14.71 21.98 -13.74
C GLY A 195 -15.02 23.48 -13.83
N VAL A 196 -14.01 24.33 -14.01
CA VAL A 196 -14.13 25.77 -14.31
C VAL A 196 -13.04 26.19 -15.30
N SER A 197 -13.11 27.40 -15.87
CA SER A 197 -12.06 27.90 -16.77
C SER A 197 -10.68 27.85 -16.08
N PRO A 198 -9.70 27.12 -16.65
CA PRO A 198 -8.39 26.97 -16.04
C PRO A 198 -7.56 28.24 -16.17
N VAL A 199 -6.51 28.33 -15.35
CA VAL A 199 -5.41 29.27 -15.58
C VAL A 199 -4.54 28.70 -16.69
N VAL A 200 -4.36 29.45 -17.77
CA VAL A 200 -3.50 29.06 -18.90
C VAL A 200 -2.33 30.03 -18.99
N VAL A 201 -1.13 29.47 -18.95
CA VAL A 201 0.12 30.17 -19.29
C VAL A 201 0.62 29.60 -20.60
N LEU A 202 0.98 30.46 -21.55
CA LEU A 202 1.59 30.04 -22.80
C LEU A 202 2.74 30.95 -23.21
N THR A 203 3.70 30.37 -23.91
CA THR A 203 4.91 31.03 -24.37
C THR A 203 5.21 30.59 -25.79
N ALA A 204 5.44 31.55 -26.70
CA ALA A 204 5.87 31.25 -28.06
C ALA A 204 7.27 30.64 -28.03
N GLU A 205 7.50 29.57 -28.80
CA GLU A 205 8.84 29.03 -29.00
C GLU A 205 9.53 29.84 -30.11
N ARG A 206 10.80 30.19 -29.92
CA ARG A 206 11.61 30.85 -30.96
C ARG A 206 12.13 29.79 -31.92
N TYR A 207 11.71 29.86 -33.18
CA TYR A 207 12.28 29.02 -34.23
C TYR A 207 13.37 29.76 -34.99
N ALA A 208 14.62 29.28 -34.86
CA ALA A 208 15.79 29.63 -35.67
C ALA A 208 16.26 31.11 -35.65
N ASP A 209 17.55 31.30 -35.94
CA ASP A 209 18.12 32.63 -36.15
C ASP A 209 17.53 33.26 -37.42
N GLY A 210 16.95 34.45 -37.27
CA GLY A 210 16.35 35.24 -38.35
C GLY A 210 14.82 35.20 -38.45
N ALA A 211 14.11 34.37 -37.67
CA ALA A 211 12.65 34.45 -37.60
C ALA A 211 12.18 35.62 -36.72
N PRO A 212 11.02 36.25 -37.03
CA PRO A 212 10.45 37.31 -36.21
C PRO A 212 10.19 36.84 -34.78
N GLN A 213 10.39 37.73 -33.81
CA GLN A 213 10.20 37.41 -32.41
C GLN A 213 8.71 37.34 -32.12
N CYS A 214 8.20 36.13 -31.94
CA CYS A 214 6.79 35.94 -31.63
C CYS A 214 6.54 36.05 -30.11
N PHE A 215 5.47 36.74 -29.73
CA PHE A 215 4.89 36.66 -28.40
C PHE A 215 3.53 35.98 -28.44
N ALA A 216 3.24 35.22 -27.37
CA ALA A 216 2.01 34.47 -27.27
C ALA A 216 0.97 35.20 -26.41
N ARG A 217 -0.26 35.25 -26.90
CA ARG A 217 -1.38 35.93 -26.24
C ARG A 217 -2.55 34.98 -26.10
N LEU A 218 -2.99 34.78 -24.85
CA LEU A 218 -4.26 34.14 -24.56
C LEU A 218 -5.42 35.06 -24.98
N ARG A 219 -6.35 34.56 -25.79
CA ARG A 219 -7.50 35.35 -26.27
C ARG A 219 -8.82 34.96 -25.63
N ALA A 220 -9.04 33.68 -25.44
CA ALA A 220 -10.21 33.13 -24.79
C ALA A 220 -9.80 31.86 -24.04
N CYS A 221 -10.39 31.63 -22.87
CA CYS A 221 -10.19 30.44 -22.07
C CYS A 221 -11.55 29.96 -21.54
N ALA A 222 -11.87 28.71 -21.80
CA ALA A 222 -13.07 28.02 -21.37
C ALA A 222 -12.69 26.69 -20.71
N THR A 223 -13.67 26.02 -20.10
CA THR A 223 -13.49 24.70 -19.48
C THR A 223 -12.98 23.64 -20.46
N THR A 224 -13.34 23.74 -21.74
CA THR A 224 -13.02 22.77 -22.79
C THR A 224 -11.78 23.12 -23.61
N GLY A 225 -11.18 24.30 -23.44
CA GLY A 225 -10.08 24.73 -24.29
C GLY A 225 -9.76 26.22 -24.21
N PHE A 226 -8.84 26.65 -25.07
CA PHE A 226 -8.47 28.05 -25.19
C PHE A 226 -8.04 28.40 -26.62
N THR A 227 -8.03 29.68 -26.93
CA THR A 227 -7.48 30.18 -28.20
C THR A 227 -6.24 31.03 -27.93
N ALA A 228 -5.18 30.78 -28.69
CA ALA A 228 -3.90 31.47 -28.61
C ALA A 228 -3.63 32.24 -29.90
N TRP A 229 -3.18 33.48 -29.77
CA TRP A 229 -2.64 34.25 -30.89
C TRP A 229 -1.16 34.46 -30.71
N LEU A 230 -0.39 34.22 -31.77
CA LEU A 230 1.03 34.50 -31.83
C LEU A 230 1.25 35.68 -32.74
N LEU A 231 1.97 36.68 -32.24
CA LEU A 231 2.19 37.94 -32.94
C LEU A 231 3.68 38.25 -32.97
N ASP A 232 4.18 38.81 -34.07
CA ASP A 232 5.53 39.36 -34.14
C ASP A 232 5.67 40.70 -33.42
N GLU A 233 6.88 41.25 -33.40
CA GLU A 233 7.22 42.56 -32.83
C GLU A 233 6.38 43.73 -33.37
N ASN A 234 5.72 43.58 -34.53
CA ASN A 234 4.85 44.58 -35.15
C ASN A 234 3.35 44.32 -34.87
N ALA A 235 3.04 43.39 -33.96
CA ALA A 235 1.69 42.94 -33.64
C ALA A 235 0.93 42.34 -34.84
N VAL A 236 1.64 41.78 -35.82
CA VAL A 236 1.06 41.02 -36.93
C VAL A 236 1.02 39.55 -36.54
N ASN A 237 -0.09 38.86 -36.84
CA ASN A 237 -0.18 37.44 -36.50
C ASN A 237 0.84 36.65 -37.32
N GLN A 238 1.64 35.82 -36.65
CA GLN A 238 2.64 34.97 -37.27
C GLN A 238 2.51 33.53 -36.78
N ASP A 239 2.77 32.58 -37.69
CA ASP A 239 2.82 31.18 -37.30
C ASP A 239 4.12 30.90 -36.55
N SER A 240 4.00 30.37 -35.35
CA SER A 240 5.11 29.83 -34.58
C SER A 240 4.62 28.69 -33.69
N ALA A 241 5.53 27.85 -33.23
CA ALA A 241 5.18 26.90 -32.19
C ALA A 241 5.02 27.63 -30.85
N PHE A 242 4.31 27.02 -29.90
CA PHE A 242 4.20 27.52 -28.54
C PHE A 242 4.01 26.39 -27.54
N CYS A 243 4.50 26.60 -26.32
CA CYS A 243 4.23 25.72 -25.20
C CYS A 243 3.18 26.33 -24.28
N PHE A 244 2.43 25.48 -23.57
CA PHE A 244 1.43 25.94 -22.61
C PHE A 244 1.32 25.00 -21.40
N ILE A 245 0.81 25.55 -20.30
CA ILE A 245 0.35 24.82 -19.13
C ILE A 245 -1.02 25.38 -18.75
N ALA A 246 -2.02 24.51 -18.66
CA ALA A 246 -3.35 24.78 -18.15
C ALA A 246 -3.52 24.08 -16.80
N ILE A 247 -3.92 24.83 -15.77
CA ILE A 247 -4.14 24.33 -14.41
C ILE A 247 -5.52 24.76 -13.93
N GLY A 248 -6.32 23.81 -13.47
CA GLY A 248 -7.66 24.08 -12.97
C GLY A 248 -8.24 22.87 -12.26
N PRO A 249 -9.39 23.00 -11.60
CA PRO A 249 -10.08 21.86 -11.02
C PRO A 249 -10.60 20.89 -12.08
N SER A 250 -10.59 19.60 -11.77
CA SER A 250 -11.18 18.51 -12.54
C SER A 250 -12.69 18.60 -12.55
#